data_AF-A0AAW1B424-F1
#
_entry.id   AF-A0AAW1B424-F1
#
_cell.length_a   1.000
_cell.length_b   1.000
_cell.length_c   1.000
_cell.angle_alpha   90.00
_cell.angle_beta   90.00
_cell.angle_gamma   90.00
#
_symmetry.space_group_name_H-M   'P 1'
#
loop_
_entity.id
_entity.type
_entity.pdbx_description
1 polymer ?
#
loop_
_entity_poly.entity_id
_entity_poly.type
_entity_poly.pdbx_seq_one_letter_code
_entity_poly.pdbx_strand_id
1 'polypeptide(L)'
;MAGLQGLIDDLTLVRTDLEQQIESLKEELAYLRKQHDEETARLRGQLSGNVSVEVDAAPGIDLAQMMENMRQQYEILAEKNRQEAKDRFDKLIEQLNEEVTTTTYQLETHRSEITDRRNTLQSLEIELQSQLSWKTERENAMAEIEAHYRTILAQIQMAIGNIEAQLMQLRSDMEQQSMEYSILLDIKVKLEAEISTYRRLLEGEDWRMIASDLETSKEAEKEKNKTVRIKTVVEEMVDGKVVSSHINEREEKM
;
A
#
# COMPACT_ATOMS: atom_id res chain seq x y z
N MET A 1 71.06 -33.91 -77.09
CA MET A 1 72.00 -32.91 -77.65
C MET A 1 71.26 -31.99 -78.63
N ALA A 2 70.14 -31.40 -78.25
CA ALA A 2 69.34 -30.53 -79.15
C ALA A 2 68.79 -29.26 -78.44
N GLY A 3 68.67 -29.27 -77.10
CA GLY A 3 68.24 -28.08 -76.35
C GLY A 3 69.35 -27.06 -76.08
N LEU A 4 70.62 -27.49 -75.97
CA LEU A 4 71.73 -26.57 -75.67
C LEU A 4 72.09 -25.67 -76.87
N GLN A 5 71.96 -26.19 -78.09
CA GLN A 5 72.31 -25.44 -79.31
C GLN A 5 71.22 -24.43 -79.66
N GLY A 6 69.94 -24.77 -79.48
CA GLY A 6 68.84 -23.81 -79.60
C GLY A 6 68.91 -22.67 -78.57
N LEU A 7 69.29 -22.98 -77.32
CA LEU A 7 69.49 -21.93 -76.30
C LEU A 7 70.68 -21.01 -76.63
N ILE A 8 71.74 -21.55 -77.25
CA ILE A 8 72.87 -20.75 -77.73
C ILE A 8 72.43 -19.88 -78.91
N ASP A 9 71.71 -20.42 -79.89
CA ASP A 9 71.22 -19.64 -81.03
C ASP A 9 70.22 -18.55 -80.59
N ASP A 10 69.33 -18.85 -79.63
CA ASP A 10 68.43 -17.88 -79.01
C ASP A 10 69.20 -16.79 -78.23
N LEU A 11 70.22 -17.17 -77.46
CA LEU A 11 71.10 -16.19 -76.79
C LEU A 11 71.88 -15.35 -77.79
N THR A 12 72.28 -15.93 -78.92
CA THR A 12 73.01 -15.20 -79.97
C THR A 12 72.08 -14.23 -80.69
N LEU A 13 70.83 -14.62 -80.94
CA LEU A 13 69.80 -13.76 -81.53
C LEU A 13 69.45 -12.59 -80.61
N VAL A 14 69.22 -12.86 -79.31
CA VAL A 14 68.97 -11.82 -78.31
C VAL A 14 70.18 -10.88 -78.18
N ARG A 15 71.40 -11.41 -78.24
CA ARG A 15 72.61 -10.59 -78.25
C ARG A 15 72.66 -9.68 -79.48
N THR A 16 72.38 -10.20 -80.69
CA THR A 16 72.38 -9.38 -81.91
C THR A 16 71.27 -8.33 -81.91
N ASP A 17 70.09 -8.63 -81.36
CA ASP A 17 69.00 -7.66 -81.22
C ASP A 17 69.36 -6.55 -80.23
N LEU A 18 69.97 -6.90 -79.09
CA LEU A 18 70.49 -5.92 -78.14
C LEU A 18 71.63 -5.07 -78.72
N GLU A 19 72.54 -5.66 -79.49
CA GLU A 19 73.61 -4.92 -80.20
C GLU A 19 73.02 -3.94 -81.22
N GLN A 20 71.97 -4.34 -81.95
CA GLN A 20 71.27 -3.47 -82.89
C GLN A 20 70.53 -2.32 -82.17
N GLN A 21 69.86 -2.61 -81.04
CA GLN A 21 69.21 -1.58 -80.23
C GLN A 21 70.22 -0.59 -79.63
N ILE A 22 71.40 -1.07 -79.21
CA ILE A 22 72.48 -0.21 -78.73
C ILE A 22 72.95 0.73 -79.85
N GLU A 23 73.11 0.23 -81.06
CA GLU A 23 73.57 1.07 -82.17
C GLU A 23 72.51 2.08 -82.61
N SER A 24 71.23 1.69 -82.67
CA SER A 24 70.14 2.64 -82.95
C SER A 24 70.03 3.74 -81.88
N LEU A 25 70.18 3.39 -80.60
CA LEU A 25 70.16 4.36 -79.51
C LEU A 25 71.36 5.33 -79.57
N LYS A 26 72.54 4.87 -80.03
CA LYS A 26 73.69 5.76 -80.23
C LYS A 26 73.45 6.75 -81.37
N GLU A 27 72.87 6.30 -82.48
CA GLU A 27 72.51 7.17 -83.60
C GLU A 27 71.47 8.23 -83.16
N GLU A 28 70.46 7.82 -82.39
CA GLU A 28 69.44 8.73 -81.85
C GLU A 28 70.04 9.76 -80.89
N LEU A 29 70.98 9.37 -80.04
CA LEU A 29 71.69 10.28 -79.12
C LEU A 29 72.58 11.27 -79.89
N ALA A 30 73.25 10.82 -80.96
CA ALA A 30 74.02 11.70 -81.83
C ALA A 30 73.13 12.71 -82.57
N TYR A 31 71.96 12.27 -83.03
CA TYR A 31 70.96 13.14 -83.66
C TYR A 31 70.43 14.20 -82.68
N LEU A 32 70.03 13.80 -81.47
CA LEU A 32 69.55 14.70 -80.41
C LEU A 32 70.60 15.74 -79.99
N ARG A 33 71.88 15.34 -79.87
CA ARG A 33 72.97 16.28 -79.59
C ARG A 33 73.14 17.30 -80.70
N LYS A 34 73.15 16.85 -81.95
CA LYS A 34 73.27 17.75 -83.10
C LYS A 34 72.10 18.74 -83.17
N GLN A 35 70.87 18.25 -82.94
CA GLN A 35 69.68 19.10 -82.92
C GLN A 35 69.74 20.12 -81.78
N HIS A 36 70.16 19.72 -80.57
CA HIS A 36 70.34 20.63 -79.45
C HIS A 36 71.42 21.68 -79.73
N ASP A 37 72.54 21.30 -80.36
CA ASP A 37 73.59 22.24 -80.75
C ASP A 37 73.09 23.23 -81.83
N GLU A 38 72.28 22.78 -82.79
CA GLU A 38 71.62 23.64 -83.78
C GLU A 38 70.58 24.57 -83.14
N GLU A 39 69.76 24.09 -82.19
CA GLU A 39 68.79 24.92 -81.48
C GLU A 39 69.46 25.94 -80.56
N THR A 40 70.51 25.55 -79.83
CA THR A 40 71.27 26.50 -79.00
C THR A 40 72.00 27.52 -79.85
N ALA A 41 72.55 27.15 -81.00
CA ALA A 41 73.10 28.10 -81.97
C ALA A 41 72.02 29.04 -82.53
N ARG A 42 70.82 28.53 -82.84
CA ARG A 42 69.68 29.34 -83.30
C ARG A 42 69.20 30.31 -82.23
N LEU A 43 69.04 29.86 -81.00
CA LEU A 43 68.65 30.70 -79.86
C LEU A 43 69.71 31.76 -79.56
N ARG A 44 71.00 31.40 -79.60
CA ARG A 44 72.10 32.36 -79.44
C ARG A 44 72.13 33.38 -80.59
N GLY A 45 71.77 32.97 -81.81
CA GLY A 45 71.57 33.88 -82.96
C GLY A 45 70.37 34.81 -82.81
N GLN A 46 69.25 34.33 -82.24
CA GLN A 46 68.07 35.14 -81.94
C GLN A 46 68.29 36.13 -80.78
N LEU A 47 69.17 35.81 -79.82
CA LEU A 47 69.53 36.69 -78.71
C LEU A 47 70.64 37.71 -79.07
N SER A 48 71.34 37.52 -80.18
CA SER A 48 72.41 38.43 -80.66
C SER A 48 71.87 39.58 -81.53
N GLY A 49 70.66 40.05 -81.23
CA GLY A 49 70.15 41.35 -81.68
C GLY A 49 70.46 42.40 -80.62
N ASN A 50 71.44 43.26 -80.87
CA ASN A 50 71.79 44.40 -80.02
C ASN A 50 70.55 45.30 -79.79
N VAL A 51 69.89 45.16 -78.64
CA VAL A 51 68.96 46.14 -78.09
C VAL A 51 69.53 46.56 -76.74
N SER A 52 70.28 47.67 -76.75
CA SER A 52 70.71 48.35 -75.54
C SER A 52 69.49 49.00 -74.90
N VAL A 53 68.89 48.32 -73.91
CA VAL A 53 67.94 48.93 -72.99
C VAL A 53 68.70 49.21 -71.71
N GLU A 54 68.97 50.49 -71.44
CA GLU A 54 69.27 50.97 -70.09
C GLU A 54 68.00 50.77 -69.26
N VAL A 55 67.88 49.59 -68.63
CA VAL A 55 66.84 49.34 -67.64
C VAL A 55 67.39 49.81 -66.31
N ASP A 56 66.95 51.00 -65.91
CA ASP A 56 67.02 51.50 -64.54
C ASP A 56 66.56 50.39 -63.58
N ALA A 57 67.51 49.80 -62.84
CA ALA A 57 67.22 48.82 -61.82
C ALA A 57 66.60 49.57 -60.63
N ALA A 58 65.27 49.63 -60.59
CA ALA A 58 64.55 50.01 -59.39
C ALA A 58 65.14 49.24 -58.19
N PRO A 59 65.33 49.90 -57.03
CA PRO A 59 66.08 49.32 -55.91
C PRO A 59 65.50 47.95 -55.55
N GLY A 60 66.39 46.96 -55.45
CA GLY A 60 66.01 45.57 -55.22
C GLY A 60 65.06 45.46 -54.03
N ILE A 61 63.95 44.76 -54.22
CA ILE A 61 62.99 44.46 -53.15
C ILE A 61 63.77 43.83 -52.00
N ASP A 62 63.79 44.50 -50.84
CA ASP A 62 64.50 44.05 -49.66
C ASP A 62 63.79 42.81 -49.09
N LEU A 63 64.22 41.63 -49.55
CA LEU A 63 63.69 40.35 -49.13
C LEU A 63 63.85 40.12 -47.62
N ALA A 64 64.87 40.73 -47.00
CA ALA A 64 65.07 40.67 -45.56
C ALA A 64 63.94 41.43 -44.83
N GLN A 65 63.57 42.61 -45.33
CA GLN A 65 62.43 43.38 -44.81
C GLN A 65 61.08 42.65 -45.01
N MET A 66 60.89 41.94 -46.12
CA MET A 66 59.67 41.16 -46.35
C MET A 66 59.59 39.91 -45.45
N MET A 67 60.70 39.20 -45.24
CA MET A 67 60.76 38.09 -44.29
C MET A 67 60.55 38.53 -42.85
N GLU A 68 61.11 39.67 -42.46
CA GLU A 68 60.90 40.26 -41.14
C GLU A 68 59.41 40.66 -40.94
N ASN A 69 58.78 41.27 -41.95
CA ASN A 69 57.34 41.54 -41.91
C ASN A 69 56.48 40.27 -41.79
N MET A 70 56.80 39.20 -42.55
CA MET A 70 56.10 37.92 -42.42
C MET A 70 56.28 37.34 -41.02
N ARG A 71 57.49 37.40 -40.45
CA ARG A 71 57.75 36.95 -39.09
C ARG A 71 56.91 37.73 -38.07
N GLN A 72 56.87 39.05 -38.18
CA GLN A 72 56.06 39.90 -37.30
C GLN A 72 54.56 39.57 -37.41
N GLN A 73 54.05 39.31 -38.63
CA GLN A 73 52.66 38.88 -38.82
C GLN A 73 52.37 37.54 -38.15
N TYR A 74 53.28 36.56 -38.25
CA TYR A 74 53.15 35.29 -37.56
C TYR A 74 53.24 35.41 -36.04
N GLU A 75 54.14 36.26 -35.53
CA GLU A 75 54.27 36.55 -34.10
C GLU A 75 52.96 37.12 -33.55
N ILE A 76 52.36 38.09 -34.25
CA ILE A 76 51.06 38.67 -33.89
C ILE A 76 49.95 37.61 -33.93
N LEU A 77 49.92 36.77 -34.96
CA LEU A 77 48.91 35.71 -35.09
C LEU A 77 49.05 34.64 -34.00
N ALA A 78 50.27 34.25 -33.67
CA ALA A 78 50.57 33.29 -32.61
C ALA A 78 50.18 33.86 -31.23
N GLU A 79 50.50 35.13 -30.98
CA GLU A 79 50.13 35.81 -29.74
C GLU A 79 48.62 35.98 -29.62
N LYS A 80 47.95 36.35 -30.72
CA LYS A 80 46.48 36.41 -30.77
C LYS A 80 45.85 35.04 -30.52
N ASN A 81 46.36 33.98 -31.15
CA ASN A 81 45.86 32.62 -30.93
C ASN A 81 46.05 32.18 -29.47
N ARG A 82 47.22 32.49 -28.87
CA ARG A 82 47.51 32.22 -27.46
C ARG A 82 46.53 32.94 -26.53
N GLN A 83 46.24 34.22 -26.80
CA GLN A 83 45.29 34.99 -26.01
C GLN A 83 43.87 34.45 -26.16
N GLU A 84 43.42 34.17 -27.39
CA GLU A 84 42.10 33.58 -27.63
C GLU A 84 41.93 32.21 -26.98
N ALA A 85 42.99 31.38 -26.97
CA ALA A 85 42.98 30.10 -26.28
C ALA A 85 42.81 30.28 -24.77
N LYS A 86 43.58 31.21 -24.16
CA LYS A 86 43.44 31.55 -22.74
C LYS A 86 42.05 32.06 -22.41
N ASP A 87 41.54 33.03 -23.15
CA ASP A 87 40.21 33.59 -22.92
C ASP A 87 39.11 32.52 -23.04
N ARG A 88 39.28 31.53 -23.95
CA ARG A 88 38.36 30.39 -24.05
C ARG A 88 38.47 29.45 -22.84
N PHE A 89 39.67 29.15 -22.37
CA PHE A 89 39.87 28.33 -21.18
C PHE A 89 39.35 29.01 -19.92
N ASP A 90 39.60 30.31 -19.76
CA ASP A 90 39.13 31.08 -18.61
C ASP A 90 37.60 31.10 -18.57
N LYS A 91 36.94 31.33 -19.71
CA LYS A 91 35.47 31.24 -19.82
C LYS A 91 34.94 29.84 -19.50
N LEU A 92 35.62 28.79 -19.97
CA LEU A 92 35.20 27.41 -19.70
C LEU A 92 35.33 27.07 -18.21
N ILE A 93 36.41 27.52 -17.56
CA ILE A 93 36.63 27.33 -16.13
C ILE A 93 35.58 28.11 -15.33
N GLU A 94 35.28 29.34 -15.72
CA GLU A 94 34.26 30.16 -15.06
C GLU A 94 32.87 29.52 -15.16
N GLN A 95 32.47 29.08 -16.36
CA GLN A 95 31.22 28.34 -16.56
C GLN A 95 31.16 27.05 -15.75
N LEU A 96 32.24 26.26 -15.74
CA LEU A 96 32.30 25.03 -14.95
C LEU A 96 32.20 25.33 -13.45
N ASN A 97 32.82 26.41 -12.97
CA ASN A 97 32.75 26.80 -11.57
C ASN A 97 31.34 27.29 -11.18
N GLU A 98 30.67 28.05 -12.04
CA GLU A 98 29.26 28.42 -11.86
C GLU A 98 28.34 27.18 -11.84
N GLU A 99 28.58 26.21 -12.71
CA GLU A 99 27.81 24.96 -12.73
C GLU A 99 28.05 24.13 -11.47
N VAL A 100 29.30 24.00 -11.04
CA VAL A 100 29.67 23.25 -9.82
C VAL A 100 29.07 23.92 -8.58
N THR A 101 29.15 25.25 -8.46
CA THR A 101 28.57 25.99 -7.33
C THR A 101 27.04 25.87 -7.31
N THR A 102 26.39 26.00 -8.46
CA THR A 102 24.93 25.82 -8.59
C THR A 102 24.51 24.39 -8.23
N THR A 103 25.22 23.39 -8.75
CA THR A 103 24.94 21.98 -8.46
C THR A 103 25.15 21.66 -6.98
N THR A 104 26.22 22.18 -6.38
CA THR A 104 26.50 22.01 -4.95
C THR A 104 25.40 22.63 -4.10
N TYR A 105 24.94 23.83 -4.43
CA TYR A 105 23.83 24.50 -3.75
C TYR A 105 22.51 23.71 -3.86
N GLN A 106 22.19 23.20 -5.05
CA GLN A 106 21.01 22.35 -5.26
C GLN A 106 21.10 21.06 -4.45
N LEU A 107 22.27 20.41 -4.42
CA LEU A 107 22.50 19.21 -3.61
C LEU A 107 22.33 19.47 -2.12
N GLU A 108 22.86 20.59 -1.60
CA GLU A 108 22.66 20.97 -0.20
C GLU A 108 21.19 21.25 0.12
N THR A 109 20.49 21.95 -0.78
CA THR A 109 19.06 22.24 -0.64
C THR A 109 18.25 20.94 -0.58
N HIS A 110 18.44 20.04 -1.55
CA HIS A 110 17.76 18.74 -1.56
C HIS A 110 18.13 17.88 -0.35
N ARG A 111 19.38 17.95 0.10
CA ARG A 111 19.80 17.27 1.33
C ARG A 111 19.05 17.78 2.55
N SER A 112 18.87 19.11 2.67
CA SER A 112 18.08 19.73 3.74
C SER A 112 16.61 19.31 3.65
N GLU A 113 16.00 19.38 2.46
CA GLU A 113 14.61 18.95 2.24
C GLU A 113 14.40 17.47 2.62
N ILE A 114 15.36 16.61 2.30
CA ILE A 114 15.31 15.19 2.69
C ILE A 114 15.38 15.05 4.21
N THR A 115 16.25 15.79 4.90
CA THR A 115 16.33 15.74 6.37
C THR A 115 15.05 16.28 7.00
N ASP A 116 14.48 17.36 6.49
CA ASP A 116 13.24 17.93 7.01
C ASP A 116 12.07 16.95 6.81
N ARG A 117 11.95 16.33 5.64
CA ARG A 117 10.95 15.28 5.38
C ARG A 117 11.12 14.06 6.26
N ARG A 118 12.36 13.66 6.58
CA ARG A 118 12.61 12.57 7.53
C ARG A 118 12.18 12.94 8.94
N ASN A 119 12.49 14.16 9.37
CA ASN A 119 12.09 14.65 10.69
C ASN A 119 10.57 14.75 10.82
N THR A 120 9.88 15.25 9.79
CA THR A 120 8.41 15.30 9.79
C THR A 120 7.81 13.90 9.80
N LEU A 121 8.32 12.97 8.99
CA LEU A 121 7.87 11.59 8.99
C LEU A 121 8.02 10.95 10.37
N GLN A 122 9.19 11.10 11.01
CA GLN A 122 9.42 10.58 12.36
C GLN A 122 8.47 11.21 13.39
N SER A 123 8.20 12.52 13.29
CA SER A 123 7.23 13.20 14.15
C SER A 123 5.82 12.64 13.97
N LEU A 124 5.39 12.43 12.72
CA LEU A 124 4.09 11.83 12.43
C LEU A 124 4.00 10.37 12.90
N GLU A 125 5.08 9.60 12.81
CA GLU A 125 5.12 8.23 13.34
C GLU A 125 4.96 8.21 14.86
N ILE A 126 5.64 9.11 15.57
CA ILE A 126 5.49 9.24 17.03
C ILE A 126 4.06 9.66 17.39
N GLU A 127 3.49 10.62 16.66
CA GLU A 127 2.10 11.03 16.86
C GLU A 127 1.15 9.84 16.64
N LEU A 128 1.31 9.09 15.54
CA LEU A 128 0.53 7.89 15.27
C LEU A 128 0.64 6.86 16.40
N GLN A 129 1.84 6.58 16.90
CA GLN A 129 2.04 5.64 18.01
C GLN A 129 1.36 6.12 19.29
N SER A 130 1.44 7.41 19.61
CA SER A 130 0.76 7.97 20.79
C SER A 130 -0.76 7.96 20.65
N GLN A 131 -1.30 8.18 19.45
CA GLN A 131 -2.74 8.04 19.20
C GLN A 131 -3.20 6.59 19.31
N LEU A 132 -2.39 5.63 18.84
CA LEU A 132 -2.67 4.21 19.00
C LEU A 132 -2.65 3.81 20.49
N SER A 133 -1.67 4.24 21.27
CA SER A 133 -1.64 3.96 22.71
C SER A 133 -2.86 4.57 23.41
N TRP A 134 -3.18 5.83 23.12
CA TRP A 134 -4.36 6.51 23.66
C TRP A 134 -5.67 5.81 23.30
N LYS A 135 -5.80 5.33 22.06
CA LYS A 135 -6.94 4.51 21.63
C LYS A 135 -7.04 3.24 22.47
N THR A 136 -5.94 2.48 22.60
CA THR A 136 -5.94 1.22 23.36
C THR A 136 -6.28 1.45 24.84
N GLU A 137 -5.78 2.51 25.45
CA GLU A 137 -6.10 2.89 26.83
C GLU A 137 -7.61 3.17 26.99
N ARG A 138 -8.22 3.88 26.04
CA ARG A 138 -9.67 4.13 26.07
C ARG A 138 -10.50 2.89 25.83
N GLU A 139 -10.09 2.00 24.92
CA GLU A 139 -10.75 0.72 24.69
C GLU A 139 -10.68 -0.17 25.94
N ASN A 140 -9.53 -0.20 26.61
CA ASN A 140 -9.36 -0.93 27.87
C ASN A 140 -10.21 -0.34 28.99
N ALA A 141 -10.24 0.99 29.15
CA ALA A 141 -11.09 1.65 30.15
C ALA A 141 -12.58 1.38 29.89
N MET A 142 -13.01 1.38 28.63
CA MET A 142 -14.37 1.03 28.26
C MET A 142 -14.68 -0.43 28.60
N ALA A 143 -13.79 -1.37 28.26
CA ALA A 143 -13.94 -2.78 28.59
C ALA A 143 -13.98 -3.04 30.11
N GLU A 144 -13.16 -2.32 30.88
CA GLU A 144 -13.14 -2.40 32.34
C GLU A 144 -14.46 -1.90 32.94
N ILE A 145 -14.98 -0.76 32.46
CA ILE A 145 -16.27 -0.22 32.88
C ILE A 145 -17.41 -1.19 32.53
N GLU A 146 -17.42 -1.75 31.32
CA GLU A 146 -18.41 -2.75 30.93
C GLU A 146 -18.34 -4.01 31.82
N ALA A 147 -17.14 -4.52 32.11
CA ALA A 147 -16.94 -5.66 33.00
C ALA A 147 -17.42 -5.36 34.43
N HIS A 148 -17.16 -4.14 34.92
CA HIS A 148 -17.63 -3.68 36.22
C HIS A 148 -19.17 -3.64 36.28
N TYR A 149 -19.83 -3.04 35.28
CA TYR A 149 -21.29 -3.01 35.21
C TYR A 149 -21.92 -4.39 35.04
N ARG A 150 -21.31 -5.28 34.25
CA ARG A 150 -21.75 -6.69 34.15
C ARG A 150 -21.70 -7.38 35.50
N THR A 151 -20.67 -7.12 36.30
CA THR A 151 -20.54 -7.67 37.65
C THR A 151 -21.62 -7.14 38.58
N ILE A 152 -21.87 -5.83 38.59
CA ILE A 152 -22.95 -5.22 39.39
C ILE A 152 -24.30 -5.78 38.98
N LEU A 153 -24.57 -5.90 37.68
CA LEU A 153 -25.84 -6.43 37.18
C LEU A 153 -26.02 -7.89 37.60
N ALA A 154 -24.97 -8.72 37.55
CA ALA A 154 -25.01 -10.09 38.04
C ALA A 154 -25.29 -10.14 39.56
N GLN A 155 -24.68 -9.24 40.35
CA GLN A 155 -24.94 -9.15 41.79
C GLN A 155 -26.40 -8.78 42.08
N ILE A 156 -26.96 -7.81 41.36
CA ILE A 156 -28.37 -7.43 41.49
C ILE A 156 -29.28 -8.58 41.09
N GLN A 157 -28.98 -9.27 39.98
CA GLN A 157 -29.76 -10.43 39.53
C GLN A 157 -29.76 -11.57 40.57
N MET A 158 -28.62 -11.82 41.21
CA MET A 158 -28.55 -12.79 42.32
C MET A 158 -29.38 -12.34 43.53
N ALA A 159 -29.34 -11.05 43.89
CA ALA A 159 -30.14 -10.53 44.99
C ALA A 159 -31.64 -10.66 44.71
N ILE A 160 -32.08 -10.35 43.48
CA ILE A 160 -33.46 -10.55 43.03
C ILE A 160 -33.84 -12.02 43.13
N GLY A 161 -33.04 -12.93 42.57
CA GLY A 161 -33.32 -14.38 42.63
C GLY A 161 -33.41 -14.92 44.06
N ASN A 162 -32.58 -14.43 44.98
CA ASN A 162 -32.66 -14.79 46.40
C ASN A 162 -33.97 -14.33 47.04
N ILE A 163 -34.42 -13.10 46.75
CA ILE A 163 -35.68 -12.57 47.28
C ILE A 163 -36.87 -13.32 46.67
N GLU A 164 -36.85 -13.60 45.37
CA GLU A 164 -37.89 -14.40 44.69
C GLU A 164 -38.00 -15.80 45.29
N ALA A 165 -36.86 -16.45 45.58
CA ALA A 165 -36.84 -17.75 46.24
C ALA A 165 -37.44 -17.68 47.67
N GLN A 166 -37.09 -16.65 48.46
CA GLN A 166 -37.67 -16.44 49.78
C GLN A 166 -39.19 -16.20 49.71
N LEU A 167 -39.66 -15.42 48.74
CA LEU A 167 -41.09 -15.18 48.53
C LEU A 167 -41.83 -16.46 48.15
N MET A 168 -41.24 -17.28 47.27
CA MET A 168 -41.80 -18.57 46.88
C MET A 168 -41.88 -19.53 48.07
N GLN A 169 -40.85 -19.58 48.90
CA GLN A 169 -40.84 -20.38 50.13
C GLN A 169 -41.91 -19.91 51.12
N LEU A 170 -41.97 -18.61 51.42
CA LEU A 170 -42.98 -18.04 52.33
C LEU A 170 -44.40 -18.32 51.85
N ARG A 171 -44.63 -18.24 50.53
CA ARG A 171 -45.93 -18.57 49.94
C ARG A 171 -46.28 -20.04 50.14
N SER A 172 -45.33 -20.96 49.91
CA SER A 172 -45.53 -22.39 50.16
C SER A 172 -45.83 -22.66 51.64
N ASP A 173 -45.11 -22.03 52.55
CA ASP A 173 -45.32 -22.16 54.00
C ASP A 173 -46.70 -21.62 54.40
N MET A 174 -47.13 -20.50 53.82
CA MET A 174 -48.47 -19.93 54.06
C MET A 174 -49.60 -20.83 53.53
N GLU A 175 -49.42 -21.42 52.34
CA GLU A 175 -50.37 -22.38 51.78
C GLU A 175 -50.47 -23.64 52.68
N GLN A 176 -49.34 -24.13 53.18
CA GLN A 176 -49.31 -25.24 54.15
C GLN A 176 -50.02 -24.87 55.46
N GLN A 177 -49.70 -23.72 56.07
CA GLN A 177 -50.35 -23.26 57.29
C GLN A 177 -51.84 -23.09 57.10
N SER A 178 -52.28 -22.54 55.96
CA SER A 178 -53.69 -22.39 55.65
C SER A 178 -54.41 -23.75 55.59
N MET A 179 -53.77 -24.79 55.04
CA MET A 179 -54.31 -26.14 55.03
C MET A 179 -54.40 -26.72 56.45
N GLU A 180 -53.35 -26.58 57.26
CA GLU A 180 -53.34 -27.04 58.66
C GLU A 180 -54.42 -26.35 59.49
N TYR A 181 -54.60 -25.02 59.33
CA TYR A 181 -55.68 -24.26 59.97
C TYR A 181 -57.06 -24.75 59.53
N SER A 182 -57.26 -25.07 58.25
CA SER A 182 -58.53 -25.61 57.75
C SER A 182 -58.87 -26.95 58.40
N ILE A 183 -57.89 -27.86 58.51
CA ILE A 183 -58.05 -29.16 59.19
C ILE A 183 -58.39 -28.95 60.67
N LEU A 184 -57.66 -28.07 61.36
CA LEU A 184 -57.91 -27.80 62.78
C LEU A 184 -59.30 -27.20 63.00
N LEU A 185 -59.75 -26.32 62.10
CA LEU A 185 -61.10 -25.75 62.15
C LEU A 185 -62.17 -26.84 61.98
N ASP A 186 -62.00 -27.78 61.05
CA ASP A 186 -62.93 -28.91 60.86
C ASP A 186 -63.02 -29.79 62.12
N ILE A 187 -61.87 -30.12 62.73
CA ILE A 187 -61.83 -30.85 64.01
C ILE A 187 -62.54 -30.07 65.12
N LYS A 188 -62.29 -28.76 65.22
CA LYS A 188 -62.93 -27.90 66.22
C LYS A 188 -64.45 -27.89 66.05
N VAL A 189 -64.95 -27.77 64.82
CA VAL A 189 -66.40 -27.81 64.53
C VAL A 189 -67.00 -29.16 64.93
N LYS A 190 -66.31 -30.28 64.64
CA LYS A 190 -66.74 -31.62 65.07
C LYS A 190 -66.81 -31.76 66.59
N LEU A 191 -65.77 -31.31 67.30
CA LEU A 191 -65.74 -31.35 68.76
C LEU A 191 -66.83 -30.46 69.39
N GLU A 192 -67.11 -29.29 68.83
CA GLU A 192 -68.22 -28.45 69.29
C GLU A 192 -69.57 -29.12 69.10
N ALA A 193 -69.78 -29.81 67.97
CA ALA A 193 -70.98 -30.61 67.76
C ALA A 193 -71.09 -31.71 68.81
N GLU A 194 -70.02 -32.48 69.07
CA GLU A 194 -69.99 -33.49 70.13
C GLU A 194 -70.31 -32.89 71.51
N ILE A 195 -69.68 -31.79 71.92
CA ILE A 195 -69.96 -31.10 73.18
C ILE A 195 -71.43 -30.66 73.25
N SER A 196 -71.99 -30.13 72.17
CA SER A 196 -73.41 -29.74 72.13
C SER A 196 -74.33 -30.94 72.35
N THR A 197 -74.03 -32.09 71.73
CA THR A 197 -74.80 -33.32 71.93
C THR A 197 -74.65 -33.87 73.36
N TYR A 198 -73.44 -33.81 73.94
CA TYR A 198 -73.23 -34.21 75.33
C TYR A 198 -73.99 -33.30 76.29
N ARG A 199 -74.00 -31.97 76.08
CA ARG A 199 -74.80 -31.02 76.88
C ARG A 199 -76.29 -31.34 76.80
N ARG A 200 -76.81 -31.57 75.59
CA ARG A 200 -78.20 -31.97 75.37
C ARG A 200 -78.59 -33.24 76.14
N LEU A 201 -77.72 -34.25 76.11
CA LEU A 201 -77.94 -35.51 76.85
C LEU A 201 -77.91 -35.32 78.37
N LEU A 202 -77.05 -34.42 78.87
CA LEU A 202 -76.94 -34.07 80.29
C LEU A 202 -78.11 -33.22 80.80
N GLU A 203 -78.69 -32.37 79.95
CA GLU A 203 -79.85 -31.53 80.26
C GLU A 203 -81.18 -32.32 80.24
N GLY A 204 -81.14 -33.61 79.87
CA GLY A 204 -82.28 -34.53 79.96
C GLY A 204 -83.25 -34.47 78.79
N GLU A 205 -82.85 -33.92 77.63
CA GLU A 205 -83.69 -33.97 76.42
C GLU A 205 -83.80 -35.42 75.89
N ASP A 206 -85.05 -35.87 75.71
CA ASP A 206 -85.39 -37.24 75.30
C ASP A 206 -84.70 -37.65 73.98
N TRP A 207 -84.10 -38.85 73.98
CA TRP A 207 -83.42 -39.52 72.85
C TRP A 207 -84.14 -39.45 71.49
N ARG A 208 -85.46 -39.22 71.48
CA ARG A 208 -86.30 -39.14 70.28
C ARG A 208 -85.97 -37.94 69.37
N MET A 209 -85.53 -36.81 69.93
CA MET A 209 -85.11 -35.62 69.14
C MET A 209 -83.69 -35.76 68.57
N ILE A 210 -82.83 -36.56 69.20
CA ILE A 210 -81.46 -36.78 68.73
C ILE A 210 -81.42 -37.59 67.44
N ALA A 211 -82.32 -38.57 67.31
CA ALA A 211 -82.42 -39.42 66.13
C ALA A 211 -82.86 -38.65 64.88
N SER A 212 -83.77 -37.67 65.01
CA SER A 212 -84.24 -36.87 63.86
C SER A 212 -83.17 -35.93 63.31
N ASP A 213 -82.33 -35.33 64.16
CA ASP A 213 -81.27 -34.42 63.71
C ASP A 213 -80.09 -35.14 63.02
N LEU A 214 -79.90 -36.42 63.35
CA LEU A 214 -78.87 -37.25 62.72
C LEU A 214 -79.28 -37.74 61.32
N GLU A 215 -80.59 -37.89 61.08
CA GLU A 215 -81.13 -38.21 59.74
C GLU A 215 -81.04 -36.99 58.80
N THR A 216 -81.35 -35.79 59.28
CA THR A 216 -81.25 -34.55 58.48
C THR A 216 -79.80 -34.19 58.13
N SER A 217 -78.83 -34.47 59.01
CA SER A 217 -77.41 -34.25 58.73
C SER A 217 -76.85 -35.17 57.64
N LYS A 218 -77.36 -36.41 57.52
CA LYS A 218 -76.97 -37.35 56.45
C LYS A 218 -77.48 -36.92 55.07
N GLU A 219 -78.60 -36.21 55.01
CA GLU A 219 -79.12 -35.63 53.76
C GLU A 219 -78.30 -34.40 53.33
N ALA A 220 -77.84 -33.58 54.27
CA ALA A 220 -77.00 -32.40 53.99
C ALA A 220 -75.57 -32.77 53.49
N GLU A 221 -74.95 -33.85 53.97
CA GLU A 221 -73.64 -34.31 53.44
C GLU A 221 -73.74 -34.82 51.99
N LYS A 222 -74.90 -35.37 51.60
CA LYS A 222 -75.14 -35.83 50.23
C LYS A 222 -75.21 -34.68 49.23
N GLU A 223 -75.55 -33.48 49.69
CA GLU A 223 -75.66 -32.28 48.86
C GLU A 223 -74.30 -31.60 48.61
N LYS A 224 -73.36 -31.69 49.55
CA LYS A 224 -71.98 -31.17 49.42
C LYS A 224 -71.13 -31.92 48.39
N ASN A 225 -71.43 -33.18 48.07
CA ASN A 225 -70.65 -33.99 47.12
C ASN A 225 -71.07 -33.83 45.64
N LYS A 226 -71.83 -32.80 45.27
CA LYS A 226 -72.20 -32.52 43.88
C LYS A 226 -71.02 -31.87 43.15
N THR A 227 -70.48 -32.54 42.13
CA THR A 227 -69.49 -31.96 41.21
C THR A 227 -70.17 -31.13 40.13
N VAL A 228 -69.69 -29.91 39.91
CA VAL A 228 -70.16 -29.03 38.83
C VAL A 228 -69.10 -29.05 37.72
N ARG A 229 -69.54 -29.25 36.47
CA ARG A 229 -68.69 -29.17 35.28
C ARG A 229 -68.71 -27.75 34.74
N ILE A 230 -67.58 -27.06 34.83
CA ILE A 230 -67.43 -25.71 34.27
C ILE A 230 -66.75 -25.83 32.91
N LYS A 231 -67.42 -25.33 31.86
CA LYS A 231 -66.86 -25.23 30.52
C LYS A 231 -66.48 -23.79 30.25
N THR A 232 -65.18 -23.52 30.12
CA THR A 232 -64.69 -22.18 29.77
C THR A 232 -64.21 -22.19 28.33
N VAL A 233 -64.83 -21.35 27.51
CA VAL A 233 -64.46 -21.16 26.10
C VAL A 233 -63.53 -19.95 26.04
N VAL A 234 -62.28 -20.17 25.60
CA VAL A 234 -61.33 -19.09 25.38
C VAL A 234 -61.22 -18.87 23.88
N GLU A 235 -61.57 -17.67 23.44
CA GLU A 235 -61.46 -17.22 22.05
C GLU A 235 -60.35 -16.18 21.95
N GLU A 236 -59.38 -16.42 21.07
CA GLU A 236 -58.31 -15.46 20.79
C GLU A 236 -58.69 -14.63 19.55
N MET A 237 -58.86 -13.32 19.75
CA MET A 237 -59.21 -12.37 18.70
C MET A 237 -58.01 -11.51 18.34
N VAL A 238 -57.61 -11.52 17.06
CA VAL A 238 -56.67 -10.55 16.50
C VAL A 238 -57.39 -9.80 15.38
N ASP A 239 -57.44 -8.48 15.48
CA ASP A 239 -58.04 -7.59 14.47
C ASP A 239 -59.54 -7.87 14.16
N GLY A 240 -60.31 -8.24 15.20
CA GLY A 240 -61.77 -8.42 15.10
C GLY A 240 -62.23 -9.69 14.38
N LYS A 241 -61.34 -10.65 14.09
CA LYS A 241 -61.69 -12.01 13.64
C LYS A 241 -61.12 -13.06 14.59
N VAL A 242 -61.93 -14.07 14.91
CA VAL A 242 -61.55 -15.19 15.78
C VAL A 242 -60.61 -16.12 15.00
N VAL A 243 -59.38 -16.30 15.49
CA VAL A 243 -58.34 -17.09 14.81
C VAL A 243 -58.19 -18.48 15.43
N SER A 244 -58.56 -18.66 16.70
CA SER A 244 -58.64 -19.99 17.31
C SER A 244 -59.68 -20.03 18.44
N SER A 245 -60.36 -21.18 18.59
CA SER A 245 -61.27 -21.47 19.71
C SER A 245 -60.86 -22.77 20.39
N HIS A 246 -60.59 -22.72 21.70
CA HIS A 246 -60.29 -23.92 22.49
C HIS A 246 -61.23 -24.00 23.70
N ILE A 247 -61.83 -25.17 23.91
CA ILE A 247 -62.76 -25.44 25.02
C ILE A 247 -61.99 -26.21 26.08
N ASN A 248 -61.84 -25.61 27.26
CA ASN A 248 -61.21 -26.27 28.40
C ASN A 248 -62.31 -26.69 29.39
N GLU A 249 -62.45 -28.00 29.62
CA GLU A 249 -63.41 -28.56 30.57
C GLU A 249 -62.68 -28.88 31.88
N ARG A 250 -63.14 -28.29 32.99
CA ARG A 250 -62.60 -28.58 34.33
C ARG A 250 -63.74 -29.01 35.25
N GLU A 251 -63.52 -30.12 35.95
CA GLU A 251 -64.44 -30.60 36.99
C GLU A 251 -64.03 -30.01 38.34
N GLU A 252 -64.94 -29.31 39.00
CA GLU A 252 -64.74 -28.78 40.35
C GLU A 252 -65.76 -29.43 41.30
N LYS A 253 -65.29 -29.85 42.48
CA LYS A 253 -66.16 -30.30 43.58
C LYS A 253 -66.69 -29.04 44.28
N MET A 254 -68.01 -28.96 44.52
CA MET A 254 -68.58 -27.89 45.36
C MET A 254 -68.16 -28.02 46.82
#